data_AF-A0A932PF53-F1
#
_entry.id   AF-A0A932PF53-F1
#
_cell.length_a   1.000
_cell.length_b   1.000
_cell.length_c   1.000
_cell.angle_alpha   90.00
_cell.angle_beta   90.00
_cell.angle_gamma   90.00
#
_symmetry.space_group_name_H-M   'P 1'
#
loop_
_entity.id
_entity.type
_entity.pdbx_description
1 polymer ?
#
loop_
_entity_poly.entity_id
_entity_poly.type
_entity_poly.pdbx_seq_one_letter_code
_entity_poly.pdbx_strand_id
1 'polypeptide(L)' 'MSRLRPLLVIGTRPEAIKMAPVIWECRRRAAEIDPIVCLSGQHQELIADLADDLDLAPDIVLTTMCRG' A
#
# COMPACT_ATOMS: atom_id res chain seq x y z
N MET A 1 6.41 8.67 -23.05
CA MET A 1 6.61 7.34 -22.43
C MET A 1 5.48 7.07 -21.48
N SER A 2 4.98 5.84 -21.39
CA SER A 2 3.95 5.46 -20.42
C SER A 2 4.55 5.33 -19.02
N ARG A 3 3.91 5.95 -18.02
CA ARG A 3 4.25 5.86 -16.59
C ARG A 3 4.14 4.41 -16.11
N LEU A 4 5.09 3.92 -15.31
CA LEU A 4 4.99 2.60 -14.69
C LEU A 4 3.91 2.64 -13.60
N ARG A 5 3.00 1.67 -13.54
CA ARG A 5 1.88 1.68 -12.58
C ARG A 5 1.84 0.38 -11.76
N PRO A 6 2.73 0.20 -10.76
CA PRO A 6 2.79 -1.04 -10.00
C PRO A 6 1.65 -1.11 -8.97
N LEU A 7 1.06 -2.29 -8.81
CA LEU A 7 0.18 -2.62 -7.70
C LEU A 7 1.03 -3.16 -6.54
N LEU A 8 1.05 -2.45 -5.42
CA LEU A 8 1.79 -2.79 -4.22
C LEU A 8 0.81 -3.38 -3.20
N VAL A 9 0.81 -4.71 -3.08
CA VAL A 9 -0.09 -5.42 -2.17
C VAL A 9 0.59 -5.61 -0.81
N ILE A 10 -0.09 -5.19 0.26
CA ILE A 10 0.39 -5.28 1.64
C ILE A 10 -0.67 -6.02 2.46
N GLY A 11 -0.26 -7.06 3.16
CA GLY A 11 -1.12 -7.85 4.04
C GLY A 11 -0.80 -7.68 5.52
N THR A 12 0.43 -7.33 5.88
CA THR A 12 0.86 -7.31 7.29
C THR A 12 1.57 -6.02 7.70
N ARG A 13 1.61 -5.73 9.01
CA ARG A 13 2.34 -4.57 9.58
C ARG A 13 3.84 -4.59 9.25
N PRO A 14 4.58 -5.73 9.37
CA PRO A 14 5.98 -5.77 8.96
C PRO A 14 6.21 -5.52 7.47
N GLU A 15 5.27 -5.91 6.60
CA GLU A 15 5.33 -5.57 5.17
C GLU A 15 5.14 -4.08 4.95
N ALA A 16 4.15 -3.46 5.61
CA ALA A 16 3.89 -2.02 5.53
C ALA A 16 5.11 -1.18 5.91
N ILE A 17 5.73 -1.49 7.05
CA ILE A 17 6.93 -0.80 7.55
C ILE A 17 8.07 -0.89 6.54
N LYS A 18 8.28 -2.06 5.92
CA LYS A 18 9.34 -2.26 4.92
C LYS A 18 9.04 -1.58 3.58
N MET A 19 7.77 -1.52 3.20
CA MET A 19 7.32 -0.97 1.92
C MET A 19 7.12 0.55 1.95
N ALA A 20 6.86 1.16 3.11
CA ALA A 20 6.71 2.59 3.27
C ALA A 20 7.79 3.43 2.56
N PRO A 21 9.11 3.20 2.77
CA PRO A 21 10.15 3.97 2.07
C PRO A 21 10.11 3.79 0.54
N VAL A 22 9.74 2.62 0.05
CA VAL A 22 9.60 2.36 -1.39
C VAL A 22 8.41 3.13 -1.95
N ILE A 23 7.27 3.12 -1.26
CA ILE A 23 6.06 3.83 -1.68
C ILE A 23 6.31 5.34 -1.72
N TRP A 24 6.95 5.90 -0.70
CA TRP A 24 7.30 7.32 -0.66
C TRP A 24 8.21 7.70 -1.83
N GLU A 25 9.23 6.89 -2.12
CA GLU A 25 10.13 7.17 -3.25
C GLU A 25 9.42 7.06 -4.61
N CYS A 26 8.52 6.08 -4.78
CA CYS A 26 7.68 5.99 -5.97
C CYS A 26 6.77 7.22 -6.13
N ARG A 27 6.15 7.69 -5.02
CA ARG A 27 5.32 8.91 -5.02
C ARG A 27 6.15 10.16 -5.31
N ARG A 28 7.40 10.25 -4.82
CA ARG A 28 8.33 11.34 -5.15
C ARG A 28 8.67 11.37 -6.64
N ARG A 29 8.76 10.21 -7.28
CA ARG A 29 8.98 10.05 -8.73
C ARG A 29 7.68 9.95 -9.53
N ALA A 30 6.66 10.72 -9.16
CA ALA A 30 5.33 10.65 -9.77
C ALA A 30 5.29 10.87 -11.29
N ALA A 31 6.27 11.55 -11.90
CA ALA A 31 6.35 11.67 -13.36
C ALA A 31 6.67 10.33 -14.06
N GLU A 32 7.30 9.39 -13.34
CA GLU A 32 7.81 8.11 -13.86
C GLU A 32 6.99 6.92 -13.33
N ILE A 33 6.51 6.99 -12.08
CA ILE A 33 5.86 5.88 -11.37
C ILE A 33 4.51 6.30 -10.74
N ASP A 34 3.48 5.48 -10.88
CA ASP A 34 2.14 5.58 -10.29
C ASP A 34 1.85 4.39 -9.38
N PRO A 35 2.42 4.37 -8.16
CA PRO A 35 2.17 3.24 -7.27
C PRO A 35 0.70 3.25 -6.82
N ILE A 36 0.04 2.09 -6.93
CA ILE A 36 -1.27 1.84 -6.34
C ILE A 36 -1.05 0.95 -5.12
N VAL A 37 -1.38 1.44 -3.94
CA VAL A 37 -1.26 0.70 -2.68
C VAL A 37 -2.56 -0.05 -2.40
N CYS A 38 -2.47 -1.37 -2.27
CA CYS A 38 -3.60 -2.24 -2.00
C CYS A 38 -3.39 -3.00 -0.69
N LEU A 39 -4.33 -2.87 0.24
CA LEU A 39 -4.37 -3.71 1.43
C LEU A 39 -5.20 -4.96 1.17
N SER A 40 -4.68 -6.12 1.57
CA SER A 40 -5.45 -7.37 1.50
C SER A 40 -6.65 -7.39 2.46
N GLY A 41 -6.68 -6.48 3.43
CA GLY A 41 -7.75 -6.29 4.41
C GLY A 41 -7.93 -7.44 5.40
N GLN A 42 -6.95 -8.34 5.49
CA GLN A 42 -6.92 -9.42 6.49
C GLN A 42 -6.75 -8.89 7.92
N HIS A 43 -6.18 -7.68 8.06
CA HIS A 43 -5.95 -6.98 9.31
C HIS A 43 -6.52 -5.57 9.19
N GLN A 44 -7.73 -5.32 9.73
CA GLN A 44 -8.34 -3.98 9.65
C GLN A 44 -7.54 -2.93 10.43
N GLU A 45 -6.88 -3.36 11.51
CA GLU A 45 -5.97 -2.54 12.33
C GLU A 45 -4.80 -1.97 11.52
N LEU A 46 -4.41 -2.65 10.43
CA LEU A 46 -3.32 -2.20 9.55
C LEU A 46 -3.62 -0.85 8.90
N ILE A 47 -4.90 -0.50 8.69
CA ILE A 47 -5.29 0.81 8.14
C ILE A 47 -4.88 1.94 9.09
N ALA A 48 -5.10 1.74 10.39
CA ALA A 48 -4.73 2.70 11.41
C ALA A 48 -3.20 2.81 11.52
N ASP A 49 -2.48 1.67 11.54
CA ASP A 49 -1.01 1.68 11.53
C ASP A 49 -0.44 2.45 10.32
N LEU A 50 -1.02 2.27 9.14
CA LEU A 50 -0.58 2.98 7.93
C LEU A 50 -0.83 4.48 8.00
N ALA A 51 -1.98 4.90 8.51
CA ALA A 51 -2.34 6.30 8.64
C ALA A 51 -1.53 7.00 9.76
N ASP A 52 -1.45 6.37 10.92
CA ASP A 52 -0.91 6.98 12.14
C ASP A 52 0.62 6.86 12.24
N ASP A 53 1.22 5.72 11.86
CA ASP A 53 2.66 5.50 11.98
C ASP A 53 3.44 5.87 10.71
N LEU A 54 2.81 5.77 9.53
CA LEU A 54 3.48 5.84 8.23
C LEU A 54 2.99 6.97 7.32
N ASP A 55 2.02 7.77 7.75
CA ASP A 55 1.40 8.85 6.96
C ASP A 55 1.06 8.38 5.52
N LEU A 56 0.44 7.19 5.44
CA LEU A 56 0.21 6.48 4.20
C LEU A 56 -1.24 6.04 4.07
N ALA A 57 -1.97 6.64 3.14
CA ALA A 57 -3.30 6.15 2.76
C ALA A 57 -3.21 5.05 1.69
N PRO A 58 -3.93 3.92 1.86
CA PRO A 58 -4.09 2.92 0.81
C PRO A 58 -5.09 3.40 -0.25
N ASP A 59 -4.86 3.01 -1.51
CA ASP A 59 -5.76 3.30 -2.63
C ASP A 59 -6.89 2.27 -2.73
N ILE A 60 -6.61 1.02 -2.35
CA ILE A 60 -7.54 -0.10 -2.39
C ILE A 60 -7.48 -0.85 -1.06
N VAL A 61 -8.63 -1.24 -0.53
CA VAL A 61 -8.74 -2.17 0.61
C VAL A 61 -9.68 -3.30 0.20
N LEU A 62 -9.16 -4.52 0.13
CA LEU A 62 -9.97 -5.71 -0.12
C LEU A 62 -10.75 -6.08 1.14
N THR A 63 -12.04 -6.41 1.04
CA THR A 63 -12.90 -6.67 2.20
C THR A 63 -13.30 -8.14 2.36
N THR A 64 -12.93 -9.01 1.41
CA THR A 64 -13.43 -10.38 1.32
C THR A 64 -12.31 -11.41 1.42
N MET A 65 -12.09 -11.95 2.61
CA MET A 65 -11.55 -13.31 2.77
C MET A 65 -12.72 -14.28 2.87
N CYS A 66 -13.10 -14.91 1.77
CA CYS A 66 -13.85 -16.16 1.85
C CYS A 66 -12.84 -17.27 2.17
N ARG A 67 -12.90 -17.86 3.37
CA ARG A 67 -12.26 -19.17 3.59
C ARG A 67 -13.04 -20.18 2.76
N GLY A 68 -12.39 -20.73 1.73
CA GLY A 68 -12.85 -21.96 1.09
C GLY A 68 -12.76 -23.14 2.04
#